data_AF-A0A1V2JWY4-F1
#
_entry.id   AF-A0A1V2JWY4-F1
#
_cell.length_a   1.000
_cell.length_b   1.000
_cell.length_c   1.000
_cell.angle_alpha   90.00
_cell.angle_beta   90.00
_cell.angle_gamma   90.00
#
_symmetry.space_group_name_H-M   'P 1'
#
loop_
_entity.id
_entity.type
_entity.pdbx_description
1 polymer ?
#
loop_
_entity_poly.entity_id
_entity_poly.type
_entity_poly.pdbx_seq_one_letter_code
_entity_poly.pdbx_strand_id
1 'polypeptide(L)' 'MRINGELADVFSPITNSPISVLKTITGKVETQASNIVVNLADSPLTFEQIENALRSNPVEGLKKLYLMKGGEFRVIGAAK' A
#
# COMPACT_ATOMS: atom_id res chain seq x y z
N MET A 1 -0.63 0.77 -13.78
CA MET A 1 0.59 1.45 -14.29
C MET A 1 1.78 0.50 -14.26
N ARG A 2 2.97 0.89 -14.73
CA ARG A 2 4.20 0.10 -14.55
C ARG A 2 5.25 0.89 -13.78
N ILE A 3 5.88 0.26 -12.79
CA ILE A 3 7.03 0.80 -12.05
C ILE A 3 8.21 -0.11 -12.33
N ASN A 4 9.28 0.42 -12.93
CA ASN A 4 10.46 -0.35 -13.34
C ASN A 4 10.10 -1.60 -14.17
N GLY A 5 9.10 -1.47 -15.06
CA GLY A 5 8.62 -2.55 -15.93
C GLY A 5 7.60 -3.50 -15.30
N GLU A 6 7.43 -3.49 -13.98
CA GLU A 6 6.47 -4.34 -13.25
C GLU A 6 5.09 -3.67 -13.14
N LEU A 7 4.01 -4.45 -13.27
CA LEU A 7 2.66 -3.95 -13.07
C LEU A 7 2.47 -3.48 -11.63
N ALA A 8 1.87 -2.30 -11.47
CA ALA A 8 1.45 -1.78 -10.18
C ALA A 8 0.07 -1.14 -10.29
N ASP A 9 -0.70 -1.25 -9.22
CA ASP A 9 -1.98 -0.55 -9.06
C ASP A 9 -1.86 0.59 -8.03
N VAL A 10 -2.67 1.65 -8.19
CA VAL A 10 -2.62 2.86 -7.35
C VAL A 10 -3.98 3.17 -6.74
N PHE A 11 -4.00 3.66 -5.51
CA PHE A 11 -5.18 4.31 -4.94
C PHE A 11 -4.82 5.35 -3.87
N SER A 12 -5.76 6.27 -3.63
CA SER A 12 -5.67 7.30 -2.60
C SER A 12 -6.78 7.10 -1.56
N PRO A 13 -6.52 6.54 -0.37
CA PRO A 13 -7.54 6.43 0.66
C PRO A 13 -7.82 7.79 1.31
N ILE A 14 -9.08 8.00 1.71
CA ILE A 14 -9.50 9.13 2.58
C ILE A 14 -9.70 8.71 4.05
N THR A 15 -9.63 7.40 4.33
CA THR A 15 -9.90 6.83 5.66
C THR A 15 -8.75 7.08 6.65
N ASN A 16 -9.07 7.11 7.94
CA ASN A 16 -8.13 7.10 9.05
C ASN A 16 -7.85 5.69 9.63
N SER A 17 -8.35 4.62 8.99
CA SER A 17 -8.20 3.24 9.45
C SER A 17 -7.11 2.50 8.66
N PRO A 18 -5.98 2.13 9.29
CA PRO A 18 -4.94 1.35 8.62
C PRO A 18 -5.45 -0.01 8.13
N ILE A 19 -6.35 -0.64 8.90
CA ILE A 19 -6.93 -1.94 8.54
C ILE A 19 -7.83 -1.83 7.30
N SER A 20 -8.58 -0.74 7.15
CA SER A 20 -9.37 -0.52 5.93
C SER A 20 -8.46 -0.35 4.71
N VAL A 21 -7.33 0.35 4.86
CA VAL A 21 -6.33 0.46 3.79
C VAL A 21 -5.76 -0.93 3.43
N LEU A 22 -5.42 -1.77 4.41
CA LEU A 22 -4.96 -3.14 4.15
C LEU A 22 -6.00 -3.99 3.43
N LYS A 23 -7.29 -3.91 3.81
CA LYS A 23 -8.36 -4.62 3.10
C LYS A 23 -8.43 -4.22 1.63
N THR A 24 -8.28 -2.93 1.33
CA THR A 24 -8.20 -2.45 -0.05
C THR A 24 -6.96 -2.96 -0.78
N ILE A 25 -5.80 -2.99 -0.11
CA ILE A 25 -4.57 -3.57 -0.66
C ILE A 25 -4.79 -5.05 -0.98
N THR A 26 -5.35 -5.85 -0.07
CA THR A 26 -5.66 -7.27 -0.29
C THR A 26 -6.52 -7.48 -1.53
N GLY A 27 -7.67 -6.80 -1.64
CA GLY A 27 -8.54 -6.95 -2.80
C GLY A 27 -7.88 -6.53 -4.13
N LYS A 28 -6.98 -5.54 -4.10
CA LYS A 28 -6.21 -5.12 -5.29
C LYS A 28 -5.10 -6.10 -5.64
N VAL A 29 -4.46 -6.71 -4.65
CA VAL A 29 -3.46 -7.75 -4.88
C VAL A 29 -4.11 -8.98 -5.52
N GLU A 30 -5.28 -9.38 -5.03
CA GLU A 30 -6.03 -10.53 -5.54
C GLU A 30 -6.51 -10.34 -6.99
N THR A 31 -6.85 -9.10 -7.39
CA THR A 31 -7.55 -8.86 -8.66
C THR A 31 -6.78 -8.03 -9.69
N GLN A 32 -5.75 -7.28 -9.29
CA GLN A 32 -5.15 -6.23 -10.12
C GLN A 32 -3.63 -6.38 -10.25
N ALA A 33 -2.88 -6.27 -9.15
CA ALA A 33 -1.42 -6.30 -9.20
C ALA A 33 -0.77 -6.63 -7.85
N SER A 34 0.34 -7.37 -7.88
CA SER A 34 1.15 -7.65 -6.67
C SER A 34 1.95 -6.45 -6.16
N ASN A 35 2.10 -5.38 -6.94
CA ASN A 35 2.74 -4.14 -6.49
C ASN A 35 1.67 -3.07 -6.31
N ILE A 36 1.64 -2.43 -5.16
CA ILE A 36 0.59 -1.45 -4.83
C ILE A 36 1.21 -0.11 -4.44
N VAL A 37 0.66 0.98 -4.96
CA VAL A 37 0.98 2.35 -4.58
C VAL A 37 -0.18 2.92 -3.78
N VAL A 38 0.09 3.38 -2.57
CA VAL A 38 -0.88 4.05 -1.69
C VAL A 38 -0.49 5.52 -1.56
N ASN A 39 -1.36 6.39 -2.06
CA ASN A 39 -1.21 7.83 -1.92
C ASN A 39 -2.02 8.35 -0.74
N LEU A 40 -1.34 8.65 0.36
CA LEU A 40 -1.94 9.13 1.61
C LEU A 40 -2.19 10.65 1.62
N ALA A 41 -2.17 11.33 0.47
CA ALA A 41 -2.41 12.77 0.38
C ALA A 41 -3.73 13.19 1.05
N ASP A 42 -4.79 12.40 0.87
CA ASP A 42 -6.12 12.69 1.40
C ASP A 42 -6.44 11.91 2.70
N SER A 43 -5.47 11.15 3.23
CA SER A 43 -5.62 10.37 4.46
C SER A 43 -4.86 11.03 5.61
N PRO A 44 -5.41 11.05 6.84
CA PRO A 44 -4.65 11.47 8.01
C PRO A 44 -3.55 10.48 8.40
N LEU A 45 -3.53 9.26 7.83
CA LEU A 45 -2.59 8.20 8.20
C LEU A 45 -1.13 8.55 7.90
N THR A 46 -0.22 8.08 8.75
CA THR A 46 1.23 8.15 8.56
C THR A 46 1.76 6.87 7.91
N PHE A 47 2.98 6.91 7.38
CA PHE A 47 3.66 5.71 6.87
C PHE A 47 3.82 4.64 7.95
N GLU A 48 4.18 5.05 9.17
CA GLU A 48 4.38 4.13 10.30
C GLU A 48 3.09 3.39 10.69
N GLN A 49 1.94 4.05 10.63
CA GLN A 49 0.65 3.39 10.89
C GLN A 49 0.33 2.31 9.85
N ILE A 50 0.66 2.53 8.58
CA ILE A 50 0.48 1.52 7.52
C ILE A 50 1.50 0.39 7.67
N GLU A 51 2.76 0.70 7.97
CA GLU A 51 3.81 -0.28 8.21
C GLU A 51 3.48 -1.20 9.38
N ASN A 52 3.08 -0.63 10.52
CA ASN A 52 2.71 -1.40 11.71
C ASN A 52 1.52 -2.31 11.42
N ALA A 53 0.50 -1.80 10.72
CA ALA A 53 -0.63 -2.61 10.31
C ALA A 53 -0.20 -3.77 9.41
N LEU A 54 0.65 -3.52 8.40
CA LEU A 54 1.14 -4.54 7.46
C LEU A 54 2.01 -5.59 8.16
N ARG A 55 2.84 -5.19 9.15
CA ARG A 55 3.62 -6.12 9.95
C ARG A 55 2.74 -7.04 10.80
N SER A 56 1.67 -6.49 11.38
CA SER A 56 0.71 -7.27 12.18
C SER A 56 -0.23 -8.12 11.32
N ASN A 57 -0.52 -7.71 10.09
CA ASN A 57 -1.42 -8.38 9.16
C ASN A 57 -0.80 -8.39 7.76
N PRO A 58 0.15 -9.30 7.49
CA PRO A 58 0.76 -9.43 6.17
C PRO A 58 -0.30 -9.69 5.09
N VAL A 59 -0.10 -9.11 3.90
CA VAL A 59 -0.97 -9.33 2.75
C VAL A 59 -0.33 -10.36 1.83
N GLU A 60 -0.95 -11.53 1.73
CA GLU A 60 -0.51 -12.58 0.81
C GLU A 60 -0.50 -12.08 -0.64
N GLY A 61 0.55 -12.41 -1.39
CA GLY A 61 0.71 -12.02 -2.80
C GLY A 61 1.18 -10.58 -3.03
N LEU A 62 1.26 -9.74 -1.99
CA LEU A 62 1.88 -8.43 -2.07
C LEU A 62 3.40 -8.59 -2.23
N LYS A 63 4.00 -7.90 -3.21
CA LYS A 63 5.45 -7.89 -3.45
C LYS A 63 6.09 -6.61 -2.93
N LYS A 64 5.60 -5.46 -3.38
CA LYS A 64 6.09 -4.14 -2.98
C LYS A 64 4.91 -3.21 -2.68
N LEU A 65 4.99 -2.54 -1.53
CA LEU A 65 4.09 -1.45 -1.18
C LEU A 65 4.85 -0.13 -1.25
N TYR A 66 4.38 0.76 -2.12
CA TYR A 66 4.90 2.12 -2.24
C TYR A 66 3.95 3.05 -1.50
N LEU A 67 4.45 3.77 -0.49
CA LEU A 67 3.69 4.78 0.24
C LEU A 67 4.14 6.17 -0.19
N MET A 68 3.21 7.09 -0.40
CA MET A 68 3.51 8.48 -0.70
C MET A 68 2.63 9.44 0.11
N LYS A 69 3.22 10.54 0.60
CA LYS A 69 2.53 11.59 1.35
C LYS A 69 3.39 12.85 1.38
N GLY A 70 2.81 14.01 1.09
CA GLY A 70 3.51 15.31 1.25
C GLY A 70 4.81 15.43 0.46
N GLY A 71 4.92 14.78 -0.70
CA GLY A 71 6.16 14.77 -1.51
C GLY A 71 7.20 13.74 -1.06
N GLU A 72 7.00 13.08 0.08
CA GLU A 72 7.83 11.97 0.54
C GLU A 72 7.31 10.63 -0.01
N PHE A 73 8.21 9.67 -0.18
CA PHE A 73 7.87 8.30 -0.54
C PHE A 73 8.67 7.28 0.26
N ARG A 74 8.09 6.09 0.44
CA ARG A 74 8.73 4.94 1.09
C ARG A 74 8.34 3.65 0.39
N VAL A 75 9.27 2.69 0.33
CA VAL A 75 9.04 1.38 -0.26
C VAL A 75 9.19 0.31 0.83
N ILE A 76 8.18 -0.53 0.97
CA ILE A 76 8.18 -1.67 1.89
C ILE A 76 8.16 -2.94 1.06
N GLY A 77 9.16 -3.80 1.26
CA GLY A 77 9.13 -5.16 0.77
C GLY A 77 8.19 -5.98 1.64
N ALA A 78 7.14 -6.55 1.06
CA ALA A 78 6.35 -7.55 1.76
C ALA A 78 7.16 -8.85 1.78
N ALA A 79 7.58 -9.28 2.96
CA ALA A 79 8.29 -10.55 3.11
C ALA A 79 7.37 -11.70 2.71
N LYS A 80 7.99 -12.74 2.11
CA LYS A 80 7.34 -13.96 1.57
C LYS A 80 6.31 -14.57 2.50
#